data_AF-A0A917EHE1-F1
#
_entry.id   AF-A0A917EHE1-F1
#
_cell.length_a   1.000
_cell.length_b   1.000
_cell.length_c   1.000
_cell.angle_alpha   90.00
_cell.angle_beta   90.00
_cell.angle_gamma   90.00
#
_symmetry.space_group_name_H-M   'P 1'
#
loop_
_entity.id
_entity.type
_entity.pdbx_description
1 polymer ?
#
loop_
_entity_poly.entity_id
_entity_poly.type
_entity_poly.pdbx_seq_one_letter_code
_entity_poly.pdbx_strand_id
1 'polypeptide(L)'
;MPIEPVVTPGLNAEDHVLVDWLELVAFFNEFRTARLDELDAAIEEQFEALEDDEPEDENDDLGDDDAGNIARVDAEKERVRERIENEVDFRLKDCDNAYPFRLGADAEELVLVEDWQDDRFTPYLTCLITTHLTQNSLFDFAVDGGLISQLRNRVFQVLSTLAMAGLANGSAASVGWPRADRADIIATLKRAEARGAGFLTREEPGRYAPPKAKDGGVDVIAWEIGVRPPPVLFYFAQVASGHDWQGKSVRTHAELFEQNYLDDAHRGNVSYATLLPFRVADEGLWNHESKVHGVLLDRTRLPKHAVLGQALARGGVEMDEAENMPQVLAWLDDFRATALA
;
A
#
# COMPACT_ATOMS: atom_id res chain seq x y z
N MET A 1 -0.75 -32.46 3.72
CA MET A 1 -1.69 -31.48 3.14
C MET A 1 -0.87 -30.24 2.88
N PRO A 2 -0.99 -29.57 1.72
CA PRO A 2 -0.40 -28.25 1.58
C PRO A 2 -0.93 -27.39 2.73
N ILE A 3 -0.02 -26.72 3.44
CA ILE A 3 -0.38 -25.80 4.50
C ILE A 3 -0.96 -24.57 3.80
N GLU A 4 -2.14 -24.13 4.21
CA GLU A 4 -2.69 -22.88 3.69
C GLU A 4 -1.79 -21.73 4.15
N PRO A 5 -1.27 -20.90 3.21
CA PRO A 5 -0.29 -19.87 3.57
C PRO A 5 -0.92 -18.67 4.30
N VAL A 6 -2.24 -18.70 4.54
CA VAL A 6 -3.00 -17.59 5.10
C VAL A 6 -3.82 -18.06 6.30
N VAL A 7 -3.76 -17.33 7.41
CA VAL A 7 -4.55 -17.55 8.62
C VAL A 7 -5.89 -16.82 8.50
N THR A 8 -6.99 -17.52 8.77
CA THR A 8 -8.32 -16.92 8.85
C THR A 8 -8.40 -15.90 9.99
N PRO A 9 -8.74 -14.63 9.71
CA PRO A 9 -8.91 -13.62 10.75
C PRO A 9 -10.15 -13.92 11.61
N GLY A 10 -10.20 -13.37 12.82
CA GLY A 10 -11.42 -13.38 13.61
C GLY A 10 -12.53 -12.57 12.95
N LEU A 11 -13.79 -12.98 13.08
CA LEU A 11 -14.94 -12.31 12.45
C LEU A 11 -15.22 -10.89 12.96
N ASN A 12 -14.68 -10.56 14.13
CA ASN A 12 -14.67 -9.21 14.67
C ASN A 12 -13.55 -8.32 14.10
N ALA A 13 -12.73 -8.85 13.17
CA ALA A 13 -11.74 -8.06 12.47
C ALA A 13 -12.40 -6.93 11.68
N GLU A 14 -11.63 -5.87 11.44
CA GLU A 14 -12.10 -4.77 10.61
C GLU A 14 -12.37 -5.25 9.18
N ASP A 15 -13.37 -4.65 8.53
CA ASP A 15 -13.85 -5.07 7.20
C ASP A 15 -12.71 -5.17 6.18
N HIS A 16 -11.74 -4.27 6.26
CA HIS A 16 -10.59 -4.27 5.38
C HIS A 16 -9.64 -5.46 5.58
N VAL A 17 -9.56 -6.00 6.79
CA VAL A 17 -8.75 -7.18 7.10
C VAL A 17 -9.43 -8.45 6.57
N LEU A 18 -10.77 -8.51 6.65
CA LEU A 18 -11.55 -9.62 6.06
C LEU A 18 -11.35 -9.66 4.53
N VAL A 19 -11.42 -8.50 3.87
CA VAL A 19 -11.15 -8.42 2.43
C VAL A 19 -9.68 -8.73 2.10
N ASP A 20 -8.73 -8.30 2.92
CA ASP A 20 -7.31 -8.64 2.71
C ASP A 20 -7.07 -10.15 2.80
N TRP A 21 -7.75 -10.82 3.72
CA TRP A 21 -7.71 -12.27 3.83
C TRP A 21 -8.25 -12.94 2.56
N LEU A 22 -9.43 -12.54 2.06
CA LEU A 22 -9.97 -13.06 0.79
C LEU A 22 -9.01 -12.82 -0.38
N GLU A 23 -8.41 -11.63 -0.46
CA GLU A 23 -7.44 -11.29 -1.50
C GLU A 23 -6.18 -12.15 -1.45
N LEU A 24 -5.65 -12.41 -0.25
CA LEU A 24 -4.48 -13.27 -0.05
C LEU A 24 -4.81 -14.73 -0.36
N VAL A 25 -5.97 -15.23 0.09
CA VAL A 25 -6.45 -16.58 -0.24
C VAL A 25 -6.53 -16.73 -1.76
N ALA A 26 -7.20 -15.79 -2.46
CA ALA A 26 -7.28 -15.80 -3.91
C ALA A 26 -5.90 -15.67 -4.57
N PHE A 27 -4.98 -14.90 -3.99
CA PHE A 27 -3.62 -14.73 -4.52
C PHE A 27 -2.79 -16.01 -4.45
N PHE A 28 -2.91 -16.81 -3.38
CA PHE A 28 -2.17 -18.06 -3.25
C PHE A 28 -2.89 -19.27 -3.84
N ASN A 29 -4.21 -19.22 -4.01
CA ASN A 29 -4.99 -20.30 -4.57
C ASN A 29 -4.64 -20.57 -6.06
N GLU A 30 -4.55 -21.84 -6.45
CA GLU A 30 -4.22 -22.25 -7.83
C GLU A 30 -5.28 -21.82 -8.86
N PHE A 31 -6.55 -21.78 -8.43
CA PHE A 31 -7.69 -21.34 -9.23
C PHE A 31 -7.90 -19.83 -9.18
N ARG A 32 -7.13 -19.11 -8.35
CA ARG A 32 -7.18 -17.64 -8.19
C ARG A 32 -8.50 -17.15 -7.58
N THR A 33 -9.12 -17.96 -6.74
CA THR A 33 -10.43 -17.70 -6.13
C THR A 33 -10.37 -17.87 -4.62
N ALA A 34 -11.11 -17.02 -3.89
CA ALA A 34 -11.42 -17.21 -2.48
C ALA A 34 -12.93 -17.30 -2.32
N ARG A 35 -13.43 -18.29 -1.58
CA ARG A 35 -14.86 -18.50 -1.38
C ARG A 35 -15.30 -17.83 -0.08
N LEU A 36 -16.43 -17.13 -0.13
CA LEU A 36 -16.99 -16.48 1.06
C LEU A 36 -17.61 -17.51 2.02
N ASP A 37 -17.97 -18.71 1.55
CA ASP A 37 -18.47 -19.81 2.38
C ASP A 37 -17.51 -20.20 3.52
N GLU A 38 -16.21 -19.98 3.35
CA GLU A 38 -15.21 -20.21 4.39
C GLU A 38 -15.38 -19.24 5.57
N LEU A 39 -15.83 -18.00 5.31
CA LEU A 39 -16.22 -17.06 6.37
C LEU A 39 -17.55 -17.46 7.00
N ASP A 40 -18.51 -17.92 6.20
CA ASP A 40 -19.79 -18.40 6.71
C ASP A 40 -19.61 -19.57 7.68
N ALA A 41 -18.73 -20.52 7.37
CA ALA A 41 -18.40 -21.63 8.25
C ALA A 41 -17.74 -21.16 9.55
N ALA A 42 -16.84 -20.17 9.48
CA ALA A 42 -16.25 -19.56 10.68
C ALA A 42 -17.31 -18.83 11.53
N ILE A 43 -18.36 -18.27 10.92
CA ILE A 43 -19.49 -17.62 11.62
C ILE A 43 -20.31 -18.67 12.34
N GLU A 44 -20.65 -19.77 11.67
CA GLU A 44 -21.36 -20.90 12.28
C GLU A 44 -20.62 -21.42 13.52
N GLU A 45 -19.32 -21.70 13.40
CA GLU A 45 -18.50 -22.22 14.52
C GLU A 45 -18.45 -21.25 15.71
N GLN A 46 -18.38 -19.93 15.49
CA GLN A 46 -18.40 -18.96 16.59
C GLN A 46 -19.73 -18.92 17.33
N PHE A 47 -20.84 -19.07 16.61
CA PHE A 47 -22.17 -19.08 17.22
C PHE A 47 -22.42 -20.39 17.98
N GLU A 48 -21.98 -21.54 17.45
CA GLU A 48 -22.02 -22.82 18.16
C GLU A 48 -21.19 -22.78 19.46
N ALA A 49 -19.99 -22.17 19.43
CA ALA A 49 -19.14 -22.07 20.61
C ALA A 49 -19.70 -21.17 21.73
N LEU A 50 -20.54 -20.19 21.38
CA LEU A 50 -21.21 -19.32 22.37
C LEU A 50 -22.34 -20.05 23.10
N GLU A 51 -22.95 -21.08 22.49
CA GLU A 51 -23.99 -21.88 23.10
C GLU A 51 -23.45 -22.81 24.19
N ASP A 52 -22.26 -23.38 23.99
CA ASP A 52 -21.62 -24.27 24.96
C ASP A 52 -21.24 -23.57 26.29
N ASP A 53 -21.15 -22.23 26.30
CA ASP A 53 -20.76 -21.41 27.46
C ASP A 53 -21.96 -20.72 28.15
N GLU A 54 -23.18 -20.75 27.59
CA GLU A 54 -24.38 -20.25 28.27
C GLU A 54 -24.95 -21.32 29.21
N PRO A 55 -25.16 -21.02 30.52
CA PRO A 55 -25.71 -21.99 31.43
C PRO A 55 -27.13 -22.37 30.98
N GLU A 56 -27.37 -23.66 30.73
CA GLU A 56 -28.70 -24.22 30.49
C GLU A 56 -29.66 -23.78 31.61
N ASP A 57 -30.43 -22.70 31.37
CA ASP A 57 -31.54 -22.36 32.25
C ASP A 57 -32.59 -23.47 32.03
N GLU A 58 -32.73 -24.37 33.00
CA GLU A 58 -33.59 -25.57 33.00
C GLU A 58 -35.11 -25.28 32.89
N ASN A 59 -35.52 -24.16 32.29
CA ASN A 59 -36.88 -23.63 32.35
C ASN A 59 -37.45 -23.08 31.03
N ASP A 60 -37.11 -23.65 29.86
CA ASP A 60 -37.97 -23.46 28.68
C ASP A 60 -38.40 -24.78 28.02
N ASP A 61 -39.70 -25.04 28.21
CA ASP A 61 -40.51 -25.97 27.45
C ASP A 61 -40.80 -25.31 26.09
N LEU A 62 -40.52 -26.05 24.99
CA LEU A 62 -40.98 -25.82 23.61
C LEU A 62 -40.07 -24.99 22.65
N GLY A 63 -39.02 -25.63 22.11
CA GLY A 63 -38.83 -25.78 20.65
C GLY A 63 -38.70 -24.55 19.73
N ASP A 64 -38.40 -23.35 20.23
CA ASP A 64 -38.33 -22.10 19.43
C ASP A 64 -36.95 -21.41 19.46
N ASP A 65 -36.00 -21.89 20.28
CA ASP A 65 -34.65 -21.30 20.37
C ASP A 65 -33.82 -21.50 19.10
N ASP A 66 -33.98 -22.65 18.45
CA ASP A 66 -33.24 -23.02 17.24
C ASP A 66 -33.59 -22.10 16.05
N ALA A 67 -34.87 -21.71 15.92
CA ALA A 67 -35.33 -20.82 14.85
C ALA A 67 -34.85 -19.37 15.06
N GLY A 68 -34.78 -18.91 16.32
CA GLY A 68 -34.23 -17.60 16.67
C GLY A 68 -32.73 -17.51 16.41
N ASN A 69 -32.00 -18.60 16.66
CA ASN A 69 -30.56 -18.65 16.45
C ASN A 69 -30.18 -18.75 14.96
N ILE A 70 -30.86 -19.60 14.18
CA ILE A 70 -30.67 -19.67 12.71
C ILE A 70 -30.89 -18.29 12.08
N ALA A 71 -31.96 -17.59 12.47
CA ALA A 71 -32.24 -16.25 11.96
C ALA A 71 -31.15 -15.22 12.34
N ARG A 72 -30.49 -15.40 13.49
CA ARG A 72 -29.40 -14.52 13.96
C ARG A 72 -28.10 -14.80 13.19
N VAL A 73 -27.77 -16.07 12.95
CA VAL A 73 -26.62 -16.49 12.14
C VAL A 73 -26.77 -16.00 10.71
N ASP A 74 -27.93 -16.22 10.09
CA ASP A 74 -28.23 -15.76 8.72
C ASP A 74 -28.12 -14.23 8.61
N ALA A 75 -28.64 -13.49 9.60
CA ALA A 75 -28.52 -12.04 9.62
C ALA A 75 -27.07 -11.56 9.77
N GLU A 76 -26.23 -12.27 10.50
CA GLU A 76 -24.82 -11.91 10.66
C GLU A 76 -24.00 -12.23 9.41
N LYS A 77 -24.25 -13.37 8.76
CA LYS A 77 -23.66 -13.70 7.45
C LYS A 77 -23.96 -12.63 6.41
N GLU A 78 -25.22 -12.22 6.29
CA GLU A 78 -25.63 -11.17 5.36
C GLU A 78 -24.92 -9.84 5.64
N ARG A 79 -24.78 -9.45 6.91
CA ARG A 79 -24.04 -8.23 7.29
C ARG A 79 -22.56 -8.31 6.94
N VAL A 80 -21.92 -9.46 7.16
CA VAL A 80 -20.51 -9.66 6.83
C VAL A 80 -20.31 -9.57 5.31
N ARG A 81 -21.19 -10.20 4.51
CA ARG A 81 -21.18 -10.08 3.05
C ARG A 81 -21.36 -8.64 2.59
N GLU A 82 -22.35 -7.92 3.12
CA GLU A 82 -22.57 -6.51 2.79
C GLU A 82 -21.33 -5.64 3.10
N ARG A 83 -20.66 -5.87 4.23
CA ARG A 83 -19.42 -5.15 4.59
C ARG A 83 -18.27 -5.45 3.63
N ILE A 84 -18.12 -6.71 3.23
CA ILE A 84 -17.12 -7.14 2.25
C ILE A 84 -17.39 -6.51 0.88
N GLU A 85 -18.64 -6.56 0.40
CA GLU A 85 -19.04 -5.96 -0.87
C GLU A 85 -18.73 -4.46 -0.90
N ASN A 86 -19.13 -3.73 0.15
CA ASN A 86 -18.87 -2.30 0.26
C ASN A 86 -17.37 -1.98 0.26
N GLU A 87 -16.55 -2.78 0.93
CA GLU A 87 -15.10 -2.60 0.97
C GLU A 87 -14.44 -2.91 -0.38
N VAL A 88 -14.90 -3.96 -1.09
CA VAL A 88 -14.42 -4.28 -2.44
C VAL A 88 -14.82 -3.19 -3.43
N ASP A 89 -16.05 -2.70 -3.38
CA ASP A 89 -16.53 -1.58 -4.22
C ASP A 89 -15.73 -0.30 -3.96
N PHE A 90 -15.41 -0.03 -2.70
CA PHE A 90 -14.53 1.07 -2.33
C PHE A 90 -13.15 0.93 -2.99
N ARG A 91 -12.54 -0.25 -2.91
CA ARG A 91 -11.22 -0.53 -3.51
C ARG A 91 -11.26 -0.42 -5.03
N LEU A 92 -12.26 -1.01 -5.68
CA LEU A 92 -12.48 -0.90 -7.12
C LEU A 92 -12.53 0.56 -7.58
N LYS A 93 -13.27 1.39 -6.84
CA LYS A 93 -13.40 2.81 -7.15
C LYS A 93 -12.11 3.59 -6.90
N ASP A 94 -11.46 3.38 -5.76
CA ASP A 94 -10.36 4.24 -5.33
C ASP A 94 -9.01 3.85 -5.94
N CYS A 95 -8.79 2.55 -6.19
CA CYS A 95 -7.62 2.05 -6.93
C CYS A 95 -7.77 2.19 -8.45
N ASP A 96 -8.98 2.44 -8.95
CA ASP A 96 -9.29 2.46 -10.39
C ASP A 96 -8.79 1.17 -11.08
N ASN A 97 -8.17 1.27 -12.25
CA ASN A 97 -7.66 0.13 -13.02
C ASN A 97 -6.45 -0.62 -12.41
N ALA A 98 -6.04 -0.29 -11.18
CA ALA A 98 -4.92 -0.93 -10.49
C ALA A 98 -5.34 -2.02 -9.48
N TYR A 99 -6.64 -2.23 -9.27
CA TYR A 99 -7.16 -3.28 -8.37
C TYR A 99 -7.37 -4.61 -9.14
N PRO A 100 -6.71 -5.72 -8.74
CA PRO A 100 -6.74 -6.96 -9.51
C PRO A 100 -7.82 -7.97 -9.07
N PHE A 101 -8.77 -7.57 -8.22
CA PHE A 101 -9.80 -8.48 -7.74
C PHE A 101 -11.18 -8.05 -8.22
N ARG A 102 -12.06 -9.04 -8.39
CA ARG A 102 -13.48 -8.86 -8.73
C ARG A 102 -14.32 -9.83 -7.93
N LEU A 103 -15.49 -9.39 -7.49
CA LEU A 103 -16.50 -10.32 -6.98
C LEU A 103 -17.12 -11.12 -8.14
N GLY A 104 -17.46 -12.37 -7.87
CA GLY A 104 -18.25 -13.23 -8.73
C GLY A 104 -19.62 -12.63 -9.01
N ALA A 105 -20.31 -13.15 -10.04
CA ALA A 105 -21.63 -12.63 -10.42
C ALA A 105 -22.72 -12.86 -9.34
N ASP A 106 -22.49 -13.85 -8.48
CA ASP A 106 -23.28 -14.23 -7.31
C ASP A 106 -22.73 -13.67 -5.99
N ALA A 107 -21.62 -12.92 -6.04
CA ALA A 107 -20.89 -12.44 -4.87
C ALA A 107 -20.46 -13.55 -3.88
N GLU A 108 -20.34 -14.80 -4.33
CA GLU A 108 -19.90 -15.93 -3.48
C GLU A 108 -18.38 -16.14 -3.52
N GLU A 109 -17.71 -15.56 -4.51
CA GLU A 109 -16.26 -15.68 -4.68
C GLU A 109 -15.59 -14.34 -4.97
N LEU A 110 -14.41 -14.14 -4.39
CA LEU A 110 -13.48 -13.11 -4.82
C LEU A 110 -12.46 -13.73 -5.78
N VAL A 111 -12.34 -13.17 -6.97
CA VAL A 111 -11.50 -13.72 -8.05
C VAL A 111 -10.37 -12.75 -8.38
N LEU A 112 -9.14 -13.24 -8.34
CA LEU A 112 -7.97 -12.56 -8.88
C LEU A 112 -7.96 -12.67 -10.41
N VAL A 113 -7.83 -11.54 -11.11
CA VAL A 113 -7.86 -11.48 -12.57
C VAL A 113 -6.76 -12.31 -13.24
N GLU A 114 -7.01 -12.73 -14.49
CA GLU A 114 -6.13 -13.71 -15.13
C GLU A 114 -4.71 -13.18 -15.38
N ASP A 115 -4.62 -11.92 -15.76
CA ASP A 115 -3.41 -11.17 -16.09
C ASP A 115 -2.89 -10.37 -14.90
N TRP A 116 -3.04 -10.91 -13.67
CA TRP A 116 -2.59 -10.25 -12.44
C TRP A 116 -1.10 -9.86 -12.42
N GLN A 117 -0.28 -10.51 -13.25
CA GLN A 117 1.14 -10.21 -13.44
C GLN A 117 1.39 -8.95 -14.30
N ASP A 118 0.35 -8.32 -14.85
CA ASP A 118 0.48 -7.04 -15.52
C ASP A 118 1.00 -5.98 -14.54
N ASP A 119 1.96 -5.16 -15.00
CA ASP A 119 2.56 -4.06 -14.26
C ASP A 119 1.54 -3.12 -13.59
N ARG A 120 0.30 -3.06 -14.10
CA ARG A 120 -0.79 -2.25 -13.52
C ARG A 120 -1.26 -2.73 -12.14
N PHE A 121 -1.17 -4.03 -11.88
CA PHE A 121 -1.66 -4.67 -10.65
C PHE A 121 -0.55 -4.90 -9.62
N THR A 122 0.69 -5.00 -10.11
CA THR A 122 1.90 -5.19 -9.30
C THR A 122 1.99 -4.22 -8.10
N PRO A 123 1.70 -2.91 -8.21
CA PRO A 123 1.72 -2.01 -7.07
C PRO A 123 0.72 -2.39 -5.96
N TYR A 124 -0.51 -2.76 -6.33
CA TYR A 124 -1.56 -3.13 -5.36
C TYR A 124 -1.17 -4.40 -4.60
N LEU A 125 -0.79 -5.46 -5.32
CA LEU A 125 -0.42 -6.74 -4.73
C LEU A 125 0.81 -6.62 -3.81
N THR A 126 1.78 -5.79 -4.22
CA THR A 126 2.95 -5.51 -3.38
C THR A 126 2.56 -4.80 -2.09
N CYS A 127 1.67 -3.81 -2.16
CA CYS A 127 1.15 -3.12 -0.97
C CYS A 127 0.35 -4.06 -0.05
N LEU A 128 -0.51 -4.92 -0.62
CA LEU A 128 -1.24 -5.95 0.12
C LEU A 128 -0.29 -6.83 0.93
N ILE A 129 0.74 -7.40 0.29
CA ILE A 129 1.73 -8.23 0.99
C ILE A 129 2.49 -7.42 2.04
N THR A 130 2.92 -6.21 1.72
CA THR A 130 3.69 -5.35 2.64
C THR A 130 2.91 -5.03 3.92
N THR A 131 1.58 -4.88 3.81
CA THR A 131 0.68 -4.68 4.95
C THR A 131 0.86 -5.79 5.98
N HIS A 132 0.78 -7.05 5.54
CA HIS A 132 0.83 -8.22 6.42
C HIS A 132 2.25 -8.68 6.77
N LEU A 133 3.29 -8.10 6.17
CA LEU A 133 4.67 -8.31 6.61
C LEU A 133 5.07 -7.44 7.81
N THR A 134 4.32 -6.37 8.08
CA THR A 134 4.75 -5.32 9.00
C THR A 134 3.90 -5.23 10.27
N GLN A 135 2.62 -5.63 10.23
CA GLN A 135 1.72 -5.86 11.37
C GLN A 135 0.65 -6.90 11.03
N ASN A 136 0.04 -7.50 12.07
CA ASN A 136 -1.14 -8.38 11.97
C ASN A 136 -1.03 -9.34 10.78
N SER A 137 0.05 -10.13 10.80
CA SER A 137 0.38 -11.04 9.71
C SER A 137 -0.75 -12.05 9.56
N LEU A 138 -1.36 -12.03 8.38
CA LEU A 138 -2.22 -13.11 7.93
C LEU A 138 -1.41 -14.27 7.37
N PHE A 139 -0.08 -14.18 7.27
CA PHE A 139 0.74 -15.29 6.77
C PHE A 139 0.98 -16.36 7.84
N ASP A 140 0.73 -17.64 7.49
CA ASP A 140 1.06 -18.82 8.32
C ASP A 140 2.40 -19.47 7.93
N PHE A 141 3.36 -18.66 7.48
CA PHE A 141 4.68 -19.14 7.09
C PHE A 141 5.76 -18.12 7.43
N ALA A 142 6.99 -18.63 7.58
CA ALA A 142 8.15 -17.80 7.81
C ALA A 142 8.60 -17.18 6.48
N VAL A 143 8.56 -15.86 6.42
CA VAL A 143 9.04 -15.11 5.25
C VAL A 143 10.55 -14.93 5.33
N ASP A 144 11.24 -15.21 4.23
CA ASP A 144 12.69 -15.03 4.14
C ASP A 144 13.12 -13.58 4.44
N GLY A 145 14.14 -13.42 5.27
CA GLY A 145 14.65 -12.11 5.67
C GLY A 145 15.27 -11.32 4.51
N GLY A 146 15.76 -12.01 3.47
CA GLY A 146 16.22 -11.40 2.22
C GLY A 146 15.07 -10.75 1.46
N LEU A 147 13.92 -11.42 1.32
CA LEU A 147 12.72 -10.86 0.70
C LEU A 147 12.22 -9.62 1.45
N ILE A 148 12.17 -9.64 2.78
CA ILE A 148 11.77 -8.48 3.60
C ILE A 148 12.76 -7.32 3.40
N SER A 149 14.06 -7.61 3.36
CA SER A 149 15.10 -6.59 3.15
C SER A 149 15.01 -5.98 1.75
N GLN A 150 14.77 -6.79 0.72
CA GLN A 150 14.58 -6.33 -0.66
C GLN A 150 13.32 -5.48 -0.80
N LEU A 151 12.22 -5.88 -0.13
CA LEU A 151 10.99 -5.10 -0.10
C LEU A 151 11.23 -3.67 0.38
N ARG A 152 11.80 -3.57 1.60
CA ARG A 152 12.04 -2.29 2.28
C ARG A 152 13.06 -1.42 1.56
N ASN A 153 14.16 -2.00 1.11
CA ASN A 153 15.30 -1.23 0.61
C ASN A 153 15.19 -0.92 -0.89
N ARG A 154 14.30 -1.59 -1.63
CA ARG A 154 14.27 -1.48 -3.10
C ARG A 154 12.86 -1.42 -3.67
N VAL A 155 12.05 -2.44 -3.42
CA VAL A 155 10.75 -2.60 -4.10
C VAL A 155 9.83 -1.43 -3.81
N PHE A 156 9.66 -1.08 -2.53
CA PHE A 156 8.74 -0.01 -2.16
C PHE A 156 9.25 1.38 -2.57
N GLN A 157 10.57 1.55 -2.73
CA GLN A 157 11.17 2.77 -3.27
C GLN A 157 10.85 2.94 -4.77
N VAL A 158 10.89 1.86 -5.56
CA VAL A 158 10.49 1.89 -6.98
C VAL A 158 9.03 2.29 -7.12
N LEU A 159 8.14 1.63 -6.37
CA LEU A 159 6.70 1.94 -6.37
C LEU A 159 6.43 3.38 -5.95
N SER A 160 7.12 3.84 -4.91
CA SER A 160 6.94 5.19 -4.38
C SER A 160 7.40 6.28 -5.36
N THR A 161 8.49 6.03 -6.08
CA THR A 161 9.00 6.96 -7.09
C THR A 161 8.01 7.10 -8.26
N LEU A 162 7.49 5.99 -8.75
CA LEU A 162 6.48 5.98 -9.82
C LEU A 162 5.16 6.61 -9.35
N ALA A 163 4.70 6.29 -8.13
CA ALA A 163 3.50 6.87 -7.57
C ALA A 163 3.61 8.40 -7.43
N MET A 164 4.75 8.91 -6.98
CA MET A 164 4.96 10.36 -6.89
C MET A 164 5.05 11.04 -8.25
N ALA A 165 5.64 10.38 -9.26
CA ALA A 165 5.62 10.88 -10.64
C ALA A 165 4.18 11.00 -11.18
N GLY A 166 3.35 9.97 -10.94
CA GLY A 166 1.93 10.00 -11.31
C GLY A 166 1.12 11.04 -10.55
N LEU A 167 1.37 11.22 -9.25
CA LEU A 167 0.72 12.26 -8.44
C LEU A 167 1.07 13.67 -8.94
N ALA A 168 2.34 13.90 -9.27
CA ALA A 168 2.80 15.19 -9.79
C ALA A 168 2.43 15.39 -11.27
N ASN A 169 1.94 14.35 -11.96
CA ASN A 169 1.76 14.31 -13.41
C ASN A 169 3.05 14.77 -14.13
N GLY A 170 4.19 14.21 -13.73
CA GLY A 170 5.48 14.66 -14.20
C GLY A 170 6.64 13.73 -13.85
N SER A 171 7.77 14.31 -13.47
CA SER A 171 9.00 13.58 -13.17
C SER A 171 9.20 13.40 -11.66
N ALA A 172 9.97 12.38 -11.29
CA ALA A 172 10.36 12.11 -9.91
C ALA A 172 11.83 11.69 -9.79
N ALA A 173 12.41 11.93 -8.61
CA ALA A 173 13.73 11.47 -8.21
C ALA A 173 13.67 10.69 -6.90
N SER A 174 14.36 9.56 -6.88
CA SER A 174 14.51 8.71 -5.69
C SER A 174 15.69 9.22 -4.88
N VAL A 175 15.41 9.99 -3.83
CA VAL A 175 16.45 10.60 -2.98
C VAL A 175 16.78 9.74 -1.75
N GLY A 176 15.86 8.89 -1.30
CA GLY A 176 15.99 8.07 -0.09
C GLY A 176 17.08 7.01 -0.16
N TRP A 177 17.63 6.67 1.01
CA TRP A 177 18.73 5.73 1.19
C TRP A 177 18.23 4.35 1.68
N PRO A 178 18.67 3.23 1.07
CA PRO A 178 19.73 3.14 0.07
C PRO A 178 19.27 3.36 -1.37
N ARG A 179 20.04 4.13 -2.14
CA ARG A 179 19.82 4.30 -3.59
C ARG A 179 20.41 3.14 -4.37
N ALA A 180 19.72 2.71 -5.44
CA ALA A 180 20.16 1.56 -6.25
C ALA A 180 21.48 1.82 -6.98
N ASP A 181 21.67 3.03 -7.49
CA ASP A 181 22.90 3.46 -8.16
C ASP A 181 24.04 3.80 -7.19
N ARG A 182 23.76 3.80 -5.88
CA ARG A 182 24.66 4.27 -4.81
C ARG A 182 25.21 5.68 -5.04
N ALA A 183 24.54 6.48 -5.87
CA ALA A 183 24.92 7.86 -6.08
C ALA A 183 24.86 8.62 -4.75
N ASP A 184 25.65 9.68 -4.61
CA ASP A 184 25.44 10.62 -3.52
C ASP A 184 24.20 11.48 -3.80
N ILE A 185 23.69 12.13 -2.74
CA ILE A 185 22.47 12.93 -2.82
C ILE A 185 22.61 14.15 -3.75
N ILE A 186 23.81 14.75 -3.83
CA ILE A 186 24.07 15.90 -4.70
C ILE A 186 23.98 15.48 -6.16
N ALA A 187 24.53 14.33 -6.53
CA ALA A 187 24.43 13.77 -7.87
C ALA A 187 22.96 13.52 -8.25
N THR A 188 22.15 12.93 -7.35
CA THR A 188 20.71 12.73 -7.58
C THR A 188 19.99 14.06 -7.81
N LEU A 189 20.26 15.07 -6.98
CA LEU A 189 19.64 16.39 -7.09
C LEU A 189 20.07 17.13 -8.37
N LYS A 190 21.33 17.03 -8.79
CA LYS A 190 21.80 17.57 -10.07
C LYS A 190 21.08 16.94 -11.27
N ARG A 191 20.77 15.64 -11.22
CA ARG A 191 19.93 15.00 -12.26
C ARG A 191 18.49 15.54 -12.24
N ALA A 192 17.91 15.73 -11.06
CA ALA A 192 16.58 16.32 -10.93
C ALA A 192 16.53 17.78 -11.42
N GLU A 193 17.53 18.58 -11.08
CA GLU A 193 17.74 19.93 -11.61
C GLU A 193 17.83 19.93 -13.14
N ALA A 194 18.65 19.04 -13.72
CA ALA A 194 18.79 18.92 -15.17
C ALA A 194 17.46 18.54 -15.88
N ARG A 195 16.59 17.78 -15.19
CA ARG A 195 15.23 17.44 -15.62
C ARG A 195 14.18 18.52 -15.30
N GLY A 196 14.60 19.71 -14.87
CA GLY A 196 13.73 20.87 -14.71
C GLY A 196 12.91 20.88 -13.41
N ALA A 197 13.40 20.29 -12.32
CA ALA A 197 12.75 20.32 -11.01
C ALA A 197 12.54 21.74 -10.44
N GLY A 198 13.20 22.76 -11.02
CA GLY A 198 12.96 24.16 -10.70
C GLY A 198 13.65 24.64 -9.41
N PHE A 199 14.77 24.02 -9.06
CA PHE A 199 15.69 24.42 -7.99
C PHE A 199 17.13 24.42 -8.51
N LEU A 200 18.07 24.98 -7.75
CA LEU A 200 19.51 24.85 -7.99
C LEU A 200 20.16 24.02 -6.88
N THR A 201 20.90 22.99 -7.27
CA THR A 201 21.62 22.10 -6.34
C THR A 201 22.93 22.73 -5.91
N ARG A 202 23.31 22.52 -4.65
CA ARG A 202 24.64 22.85 -4.17
C ARG A 202 25.74 21.99 -4.78
N GLU A 203 26.95 22.53 -4.78
CA GLU A 203 28.16 21.75 -5.09
C GLU A 203 28.56 20.82 -3.93
N GLU A 204 28.34 21.25 -2.68
CA GLU A 204 28.62 20.47 -1.47
C GLU A 204 27.47 20.60 -0.46
N PRO A 205 27.21 19.58 0.38
CA PRO A 205 26.25 19.70 1.48
C PRO A 205 26.56 20.92 2.36
N GLY A 206 25.50 21.54 2.89
CA GLY A 206 25.60 22.72 3.73
C GLY A 206 26.52 22.50 4.94
N ARG A 207 27.11 23.59 5.45
CA ARG A 207 28.13 23.56 6.52
C ARG A 207 27.75 22.73 7.76
N TYR A 208 26.46 22.63 8.06
CA TYR A 208 25.94 21.91 9.23
C TYR A 208 25.29 20.57 8.87
N ALA A 209 25.35 20.15 7.60
CA ALA A 209 24.90 18.84 7.18
C ALA A 209 25.79 17.76 7.82
N PRO A 210 25.22 16.78 8.53
CA PRO A 210 26.01 15.71 9.12
C PRO A 210 26.80 14.96 8.03
N PRO A 211 28.08 14.59 8.25
CA PRO A 211 28.91 13.91 7.24
C PRO A 211 28.36 12.55 6.79
N LYS A 212 27.43 11.97 7.57
CA LYS A 212 26.72 10.72 7.30
C LYS A 212 25.21 10.90 7.44
N ALA A 213 24.70 12.11 7.23
CA ALA A 213 23.27 12.34 7.23
C ALA A 213 22.65 11.39 6.21
N LYS A 214 21.65 10.60 6.65
CA LYS A 214 20.67 10.07 5.72
C LYS A 214 19.94 11.26 5.06
N ASP A 215 19.03 10.99 4.13
CA ASP A 215 18.44 12.01 3.24
C ASP A 215 17.41 12.92 3.93
N GLY A 216 17.59 13.16 5.22
CA GLY A 216 16.81 14.07 6.03
C GLY A 216 15.43 13.53 6.41
N GLY A 217 14.98 12.39 5.87
CA GLY A 217 13.59 11.92 5.97
C GLY A 217 12.77 12.20 4.71
N VAL A 218 13.39 12.77 3.66
CA VAL A 218 12.82 12.85 2.32
C VAL A 218 13.29 11.64 1.53
N ASP A 219 12.36 10.88 0.97
CA ASP A 219 12.66 9.66 0.22
C ASP A 219 12.43 9.84 -1.29
N VAL A 220 11.48 10.68 -1.68
CA VAL A 220 11.17 10.99 -3.08
C VAL A 220 10.89 12.49 -3.21
N ILE A 221 11.36 13.06 -4.32
CA ILE A 221 10.89 14.37 -4.77
C ILE A 221 10.21 14.21 -6.13
N ALA A 222 9.14 14.97 -6.39
CA ALA A 222 8.44 14.93 -7.67
C ALA A 222 7.91 16.30 -8.07
N TRP A 223 7.79 16.53 -9.37
CA TRP A 223 7.35 17.83 -9.90
C TRP A 223 6.59 17.65 -11.20
N GLU A 224 5.67 18.58 -11.44
CA GLU A 224 4.95 18.67 -12.69
C GLU A 224 5.92 19.04 -13.84
N ILE A 225 5.73 18.44 -15.01
CA ILE A 225 6.46 18.89 -16.21
C ILE A 225 5.76 20.12 -16.79
N GLY A 226 6.39 21.28 -16.63
CA GLY A 226 5.91 22.55 -17.18
C GLY A 226 6.66 22.99 -18.44
N VAL A 227 6.06 23.92 -19.19
CA VAL A 227 6.69 24.55 -20.38
C VAL A 227 7.88 25.44 -20.00
N ARG A 228 7.85 26.03 -18.79
CA ARG A 228 8.93 26.88 -18.27
C ARG A 228 9.19 26.56 -16.80
N PRO A 229 10.46 26.54 -16.36
CA PRO A 229 10.78 26.43 -14.95
C PRO A 229 10.50 27.76 -14.20
N PRO A 230 10.24 27.69 -12.88
CA PRO A 230 10.03 26.47 -12.12
C PRO A 230 8.65 25.85 -12.42
N PRO A 231 8.49 24.52 -12.26
CA PRO A 231 7.18 23.87 -12.23
C PRO A 231 6.20 24.56 -11.29
N VAL A 232 4.89 24.44 -11.55
CA VAL A 232 3.87 25.02 -10.66
C VAL A 232 3.75 24.21 -9.37
N LEU A 233 3.92 22.88 -9.46
CA LEU A 233 3.83 21.96 -8.33
C LEU A 233 5.15 21.21 -8.12
N PHE A 234 5.57 21.16 -6.85
CA PHE A 234 6.69 20.36 -6.38
C PHE A 234 6.29 19.63 -5.10
N TYR A 235 6.71 18.38 -4.96
CA TYR A 235 6.42 17.53 -3.82
C TYR A 235 7.70 17.06 -3.15
N PHE A 236 7.73 17.16 -1.82
CA PHE A 236 8.57 16.32 -0.98
C PHE A 236 7.73 15.17 -0.46
N ALA A 237 8.26 13.95 -0.54
CA ALA A 237 7.57 12.78 -0.03
C ALA A 237 8.46 11.92 0.84
N GLN A 238 7.83 11.29 1.82
CA GLN A 238 8.42 10.24 2.64
C GLN A 238 7.73 8.91 2.37
N VAL A 239 8.49 7.84 2.49
CA VAL A 239 8.05 6.47 2.28
C VAL A 239 7.98 5.79 3.65
N ALA A 240 6.76 5.65 4.16
CA ALA A 240 6.51 5.08 5.48
C ALA A 240 6.02 3.64 5.33
N SER A 241 6.95 2.70 5.14
CA SER A 241 6.64 1.28 5.07
C SER A 241 6.37 0.64 6.44
N GLY A 242 6.24 1.43 7.50
CA GLY A 242 6.04 0.96 8.87
C GLY A 242 5.03 1.82 9.62
N HIS A 243 4.59 1.34 10.77
CA HIS A 243 3.40 1.87 11.46
C HIS A 243 3.66 3.10 12.33
N ASP A 244 4.92 3.46 12.56
CA ASP A 244 5.32 4.63 13.34
C ASP A 244 5.48 5.87 12.44
N TRP A 245 4.41 6.22 11.73
CA TRP A 245 4.34 7.27 10.72
C TRP A 245 3.51 8.49 11.15
N GLN A 246 2.53 8.29 12.03
CA GLN A 246 1.59 9.32 12.49
C GLN A 246 2.33 10.51 13.09
N GLY A 247 1.94 11.73 12.70
CA GLY A 247 2.58 12.97 13.17
C GLY A 247 4.00 13.19 12.67
N LYS A 248 4.63 12.25 11.95
CA LYS A 248 5.99 12.39 11.41
C LYS A 248 5.93 12.84 9.96
N SER A 249 5.53 14.07 9.72
CA SER A 249 5.46 14.61 8.36
C SER A 249 6.84 14.96 7.81
N VAL A 250 7.05 14.68 6.53
CA VAL A 250 8.23 15.09 5.76
C VAL A 250 8.42 16.62 5.73
N ARG A 251 7.40 17.41 6.09
CA ARG A 251 7.49 18.87 6.13
C ARG A 251 8.65 19.39 6.98
N THR A 252 8.83 18.82 8.18
CA THR A 252 9.93 19.24 9.09
C THR A 252 11.30 18.87 8.53
N HIS A 253 11.35 17.82 7.72
CA HIS A 253 12.54 17.31 7.06
C HIS A 253 12.88 18.08 5.78
N ALA A 254 11.87 18.52 5.04
CA ALA A 254 12.02 19.28 3.81
C ALA A 254 12.74 20.62 4.03
N GLU A 255 12.39 21.37 5.08
CA GLU A 255 13.06 22.65 5.37
C GLU A 255 14.56 22.46 5.60
N LEU A 256 14.94 21.43 6.36
CA LEU A 256 16.34 21.10 6.60
C LEU A 256 17.03 20.56 5.33
N PHE A 257 16.30 19.80 4.52
CA PHE A 257 16.77 19.29 3.23
C PHE A 257 17.13 20.43 2.29
N GLU A 258 16.22 21.37 2.08
CA GLU A 258 16.46 22.55 1.23
C GLU A 258 17.66 23.36 1.73
N GLN A 259 17.68 23.64 3.04
CA GLN A 259 18.78 24.38 3.67
C GLN A 259 20.12 23.71 3.55
N ASN A 260 20.18 22.38 3.39
CA ASN A 260 21.43 21.63 3.29
C ASN A 260 21.87 21.39 1.85
N TYR A 261 20.94 21.21 0.91
CA TYR A 261 21.28 20.69 -0.41
C TYR A 261 20.96 21.63 -1.58
N LEU A 262 20.20 22.71 -1.35
CA LEU A 262 19.79 23.64 -2.41
C LEU A 262 20.41 25.03 -2.21
N ASP A 263 20.87 25.62 -3.31
CA ASP A 263 21.30 27.03 -3.37
C ASP A 263 20.13 27.96 -3.69
N ASP A 264 19.22 27.53 -4.55
CA ASP A 264 17.93 28.17 -4.80
C ASP A 264 16.85 27.10 -4.69
N ALA A 265 15.99 27.24 -3.68
CA ALA A 265 14.89 26.30 -3.47
C ALA A 265 13.80 26.48 -4.55
N HIS A 266 12.92 25.49 -4.67
CA HIS A 266 11.80 25.56 -5.59
C HIS A 266 10.86 26.74 -5.21
N ARG A 267 10.48 27.56 -6.20
CA ARG A 267 9.68 28.78 -5.99
C ARG A 267 8.20 28.67 -6.37
N GLY A 268 7.79 27.54 -6.93
CA GLY A 268 6.37 27.22 -7.15
C GLY A 268 5.68 26.76 -5.87
N ASN A 269 4.53 26.11 -6.01
CA ASN A 269 3.79 25.58 -4.88
C ASN A 269 4.44 24.26 -4.42
N VAL A 270 4.96 24.27 -3.18
CA VAL A 270 5.50 23.08 -2.53
C VAL A 270 4.40 22.39 -1.72
N SER A 271 4.23 21.10 -1.95
CA SER A 271 3.34 20.23 -1.21
C SER A 271 4.10 19.03 -0.65
N TYR A 272 3.43 18.27 0.20
CA TYR A 272 4.02 17.15 0.93
C TYR A 272 3.18 15.90 0.73
N ALA A 273 3.83 14.75 0.72
CA ALA A 273 3.16 13.47 0.62
C ALA A 273 3.77 12.41 1.56
N THR A 274 2.92 11.49 2.01
CA THR A 274 3.34 10.26 2.70
C THR A 274 2.79 9.07 1.95
N LEU A 275 3.66 8.11 1.64
CA LEU A 275 3.29 6.87 0.98
C LEU A 275 3.25 5.73 1.99
N LEU A 276 2.13 5.02 2.03
CA LEU A 276 1.83 3.96 2.99
C LEU A 276 1.43 2.69 2.22
N PRO A 277 2.01 1.52 2.54
CA PRO A 277 1.65 0.27 1.88
C PRO A 277 0.35 -0.34 2.40
N PHE A 278 -0.15 0.14 3.54
CA PHE A 278 -1.37 -0.35 4.21
C PHE A 278 -2.53 0.60 4.02
N ARG A 279 -3.75 0.12 4.26
CA ARG A 279 -4.97 0.93 4.22
C ARG A 279 -5.11 1.75 5.50
N VAL A 280 -5.54 3.01 5.37
CA VAL A 280 -5.95 3.82 6.52
C VAL A 280 -7.49 3.92 6.52
N ALA A 281 -8.14 2.97 7.19
CA ALA A 281 -9.60 2.82 7.17
C ALA A 281 -10.33 3.87 8.03
N ASP A 282 -9.74 4.30 9.14
CA ASP A 282 -10.35 5.29 10.03
C ASP A 282 -10.35 6.68 9.37
N GLU A 283 -11.55 7.17 9.02
CA GLU A 283 -11.73 8.49 8.38
C GLU A 283 -11.28 9.65 9.28
N GLY A 284 -11.42 9.53 10.60
CA GLY A 284 -11.00 10.54 11.56
C GLY A 284 -9.48 10.72 11.55
N LEU A 285 -8.76 9.60 11.61
CA LEU A 285 -7.31 9.51 11.48
C LEU A 285 -6.86 10.02 10.11
N TRP A 286 -7.49 9.57 9.03
CA TRP A 286 -7.21 10.04 7.67
C TRP A 286 -7.27 11.56 7.57
N ASN A 287 -8.37 12.15 8.03
CA ASN A 287 -8.60 13.59 7.98
C ASN A 287 -7.67 14.38 8.92
N HIS A 288 -7.30 13.79 10.06
CA HIS A 288 -6.34 14.38 10.97
C HIS A 288 -4.94 14.42 10.35
N GLU A 289 -4.44 13.25 9.91
CA GLU A 289 -3.09 13.09 9.38
C GLU A 289 -2.92 13.79 8.03
N SER A 290 -3.97 13.89 7.20
CA SER A 290 -3.92 14.69 5.96
C SER A 290 -3.59 16.17 6.22
N LYS A 291 -3.97 16.74 7.38
CA LYS A 291 -3.60 18.12 7.73
C LYS A 291 -2.11 18.28 8.00
N VAL A 292 -1.47 17.22 8.50
CA VAL A 292 -0.07 17.20 8.91
C VAL A 292 0.84 16.83 7.73
N HIS A 293 0.43 15.82 6.97
CA HIS A 293 1.19 15.21 5.89
C HIS A 293 0.91 15.80 4.51
N GLY A 294 -0.20 16.52 4.33
CA GLY A 294 -0.67 16.95 3.02
C GLY A 294 -1.38 15.82 2.31
N VAL A 295 -0.71 15.21 1.31
CA VAL A 295 -1.28 14.07 0.58
C VAL A 295 -0.90 12.76 1.26
N LEU A 296 -1.90 11.93 1.58
CA LEU A 296 -1.68 10.53 1.94
C LEU A 296 -1.96 9.63 0.74
N LEU A 297 -0.99 8.79 0.38
CA LEU A 297 -1.13 7.74 -0.62
C LEU A 297 -1.01 6.39 0.10
N ASP A 298 -2.14 5.86 0.55
CA ASP A 298 -2.23 4.55 1.17
C ASP A 298 -2.46 3.46 0.10
N ARG A 299 -2.67 2.20 0.51
CA ARG A 299 -2.84 1.07 -0.43
C ARG A 299 -3.94 1.29 -1.46
N THR A 300 -4.97 2.06 -1.16
CA THR A 300 -6.11 2.26 -2.07
C THR A 300 -5.87 3.41 -3.05
N ARG A 301 -4.89 4.29 -2.79
CA ARG A 301 -4.57 5.43 -3.67
C ARG A 301 -3.20 5.35 -4.32
N LEU A 302 -2.21 4.74 -3.69
CA LEU A 302 -0.85 4.62 -4.23
C LEU A 302 -0.82 3.87 -5.58
N PRO A 303 -1.51 2.73 -5.75
CA PRO A 303 -1.41 1.93 -6.98
C PRO A 303 -1.81 2.68 -8.25
N LYS A 304 -2.95 3.38 -8.27
CA LYS A 304 -3.36 4.17 -9.45
C LYS A 304 -2.31 5.20 -9.86
N HIS A 305 -1.68 5.85 -8.89
CA HIS A 305 -0.64 6.84 -9.21
C HIS A 305 0.64 6.16 -9.70
N ALA A 306 0.99 4.97 -9.20
CA ALA A 306 2.10 4.20 -9.74
C ALA A 306 1.85 3.80 -11.21
N VAL A 307 0.63 3.40 -11.56
CA VAL A 307 0.23 3.11 -12.95
C VAL A 307 0.35 4.36 -13.83
N LEU A 308 -0.11 5.51 -13.34
CA LEU A 308 0.06 6.79 -14.05
C LEU A 308 1.54 7.14 -14.26
N GLY A 309 2.39 6.94 -13.24
CA GLY A 309 3.83 7.11 -13.34
C GLY A 309 4.49 6.20 -14.38
N GLN A 310 4.10 4.92 -14.41
CA GLN A 310 4.56 4.00 -15.46
C GLN A 310 4.13 4.47 -16.85
N ALA A 311 2.89 4.95 -17.01
CA ALA A 311 2.40 5.47 -18.28
C ALA A 311 3.20 6.70 -18.74
N LEU A 312 3.54 7.61 -17.82
CA LEU A 312 4.42 8.75 -18.10
C LEU A 312 5.82 8.30 -18.55
N ALA A 313 6.42 7.34 -17.84
CA ALA A 313 7.71 6.77 -18.21
C ALA A 313 7.70 6.13 -19.61
N ARG A 314 6.67 5.32 -19.92
CA ARG A 314 6.46 4.75 -21.27
C ARG A 314 6.22 5.84 -22.33
N GLY A 315 5.66 6.98 -21.94
CA GLY A 315 5.50 8.18 -22.76
C GLY A 315 6.78 9.00 -22.97
N GLY A 316 7.91 8.58 -22.38
CA GLY A 316 9.21 9.24 -22.53
C GLY A 316 9.51 10.30 -21.48
N VAL A 317 8.71 10.40 -20.40
CA VAL A 317 9.07 11.23 -19.26
C VAL A 317 10.26 10.61 -18.53
N GLU A 318 11.39 11.31 -18.52
CA GLU A 318 12.55 10.90 -17.74
C GLU A 318 12.26 11.02 -16.24
N MET A 319 12.46 9.93 -15.50
CA MET A 319 12.34 9.88 -14.04
C MET A 319 13.24 8.77 -13.49
N ASP A 320 13.57 8.83 -12.21
CA ASP A 320 14.27 7.72 -11.57
C ASP A 320 13.32 6.50 -11.52
N GLU A 321 13.88 5.29 -11.50
CA GLU A 321 13.13 4.04 -11.34
C GLU A 321 12.18 3.62 -12.49
N ALA A 322 12.12 4.39 -13.58
CA ALA A 322 11.28 4.13 -14.74
C ALA A 322 11.40 2.71 -15.32
N GLU A 323 12.59 2.11 -15.27
CA GLU A 323 12.88 0.80 -15.87
C GLU A 323 12.82 -0.37 -14.86
N ASN A 324 12.48 -0.09 -13.60
CA ASN A 324 12.69 -1.05 -12.50
C ASN A 324 11.42 -1.78 -12.03
N MET A 325 10.27 -1.56 -12.68
CA MET A 325 9.04 -2.32 -12.41
C MET A 325 9.21 -3.85 -12.55
N PRO A 326 9.98 -4.39 -13.52
CA PRO A 326 10.22 -5.83 -13.60
C PRO A 326 10.86 -6.43 -12.34
N GLN A 327 11.64 -5.65 -11.57
CA GLN A 327 12.21 -6.12 -10.31
C GLN A 327 11.15 -6.24 -9.19
N VAL A 328 10.09 -5.43 -9.26
CA VAL A 328 8.96 -5.52 -8.32
C VAL A 328 8.14 -6.76 -8.61
N LEU A 329 7.84 -7.01 -9.89
CA LEU A 329 7.13 -8.23 -10.31
C LEU A 329 7.94 -9.49 -9.96
N ALA A 330 9.25 -9.50 -10.22
CA ALA A 330 10.10 -10.62 -9.84
C ALA A 330 10.08 -10.89 -8.33
N TRP A 331 10.11 -9.83 -7.50
CA TRP A 331 9.99 -9.98 -6.05
C TRP A 331 8.62 -10.55 -5.64
N LEU A 332 7.54 -10.15 -6.31
CA LEU A 332 6.19 -10.65 -6.07
C LEU A 332 6.07 -12.14 -6.43
N ASP A 333 6.65 -12.56 -7.56
CA ASP A 333 6.73 -13.95 -7.98
C ASP A 333 7.56 -14.80 -7.00
N ASP A 334 8.73 -14.30 -6.57
CA ASP A 334 9.59 -14.96 -5.58
C ASP A 334 8.89 -15.13 -4.22
N PHE A 335 8.15 -14.09 -3.78
CA PHE A 335 7.35 -14.14 -2.57
C PHE A 335 6.25 -15.21 -2.68
N ARG A 336 5.49 -15.21 -3.79
CA ARG A 336 4.43 -16.19 -4.03
C ARG A 336 4.98 -17.61 -4.09
N ALA A 337 6.11 -17.82 -4.77
CA ALA A 337 6.74 -19.13 -4.85
C ALA A 337 7.22 -19.64 -3.48
N THR A 338 7.75 -18.75 -2.64
CA THR A 338 8.18 -19.09 -1.27
C THR A 338 7.00 -19.48 -0.39
N ALA A 339 5.85 -18.82 -0.53
CA ALA A 339 4.64 -19.14 0.23
C ALA A 339 4.02 -20.50 -0.14
N LEU A 340 4.22 -20.93 -1.40
CA LEU A 340 3.63 -22.17 -1.94
C LEU A 340 4.55 -23.39 -1.90
N ALA A 341 5.78 -23.23 -1.39
CA ALA A 341 6.82 -24.28 -1.36
C ALA A 341 6.69 -25.19 -0.14
#